data_AF-A0A2G6JEX1-F1
#
_entry.id   AF-A0A2G6JEX1-F1
#
_cell.length_a   1.000
_cell.length_b   1.000
_cell.length_c   1.000
_cell.angle_alpha   90.00
_cell.angle_beta   90.00
_cell.angle_gamma   90.00
#
_symmetry.space_group_name_H-M   'P 1'
#
loop_
_entity.id
_entity.type
_entity.pdbx_description
1 polymer ?
#
loop_
_entity_poly.entity_id
_entity_poly.type
_entity_poly.pdbx_seq_one_letter_code
_entity_poly.pdbx_strand_id
1 'polypeptide(L)'
;MTPSAMRPAASLPRDARPNFHAGKALAHQPWVTGPTITDARDGLGPLYNARTCLACHINGGRGPLPERAEQPLFAGVLRLSIPGKDRALGVVPEPTYGDQLQTQSTALAHQLRASGQDIALAKGEVAPEATIRVRWHASEFRYPDGTAVALRRPEALVSDLRPRRRRRRRGLRAPQRRLGLRAPGPRPRPLRLEGQPGEPAHPGRRGPPSRPRDR
;
A
#
# COMPACT_ATOMS: atom_id res chain seq x y z
N MET A 1 -29.16 -12.09 8.94
CA MET A 1 -27.78 -12.56 8.64
C MET A 1 -27.13 -11.58 7.70
N THR A 2 -26.06 -10.89 8.13
CA THR A 2 -25.27 -10.03 7.23
C THR A 2 -24.67 -10.90 6.13
N PRO A 3 -24.84 -10.56 4.84
CA PRO A 3 -24.24 -11.35 3.77
C PRO A 3 -22.72 -11.39 3.99
N SER A 4 -22.21 -12.60 4.19
CA SER A 4 -20.78 -12.84 4.35
C SER A 4 -20.24 -13.39 3.04
N ALA A 5 -19.29 -12.69 2.44
CA ALA A 5 -18.57 -13.17 1.26
C ALA A 5 -17.55 -14.29 1.61
N MET A 6 -17.71 -14.96 2.75
CA MET A 6 -16.88 -16.09 3.18
C MET A 6 -17.28 -17.42 2.54
N ARG A 7 -18.40 -17.47 1.83
CA ARG A 7 -18.87 -18.63 1.08
C ARG A 7 -19.02 -18.28 -0.41
N PRO A 8 -18.76 -19.24 -1.32
CA PRO A 8 -19.09 -19.04 -2.72
C PRO A 8 -20.56 -18.68 -2.88
N ALA A 9 -20.88 -17.77 -3.82
CA ALA A 9 -22.26 -17.54 -4.20
C ALA A 9 -22.90 -18.85 -4.70
N ALA A 10 -24.19 -19.03 -4.46
CA ALA A 10 -24.91 -20.23 -4.92
C ALA A 10 -24.83 -20.40 -6.45
N SER A 11 -24.79 -19.28 -7.18
CA SER A 11 -24.65 -19.21 -8.64
C SER A 11 -23.22 -19.39 -9.15
N LEU A 12 -22.20 -19.54 -8.30
CA LEU A 12 -20.82 -19.69 -8.75
C LEU A 12 -20.59 -21.07 -9.40
N PRO A 13 -20.12 -21.13 -10.67
CA PRO A 13 -19.78 -22.37 -11.35
C PRO A 13 -18.82 -23.25 -10.54
N ARG A 14 -18.96 -24.58 -10.62
CA ARG A 14 -18.18 -25.52 -9.78
C ARG A 14 -16.67 -25.41 -10.03
N ASP A 15 -16.28 -25.20 -11.27
CA ASP A 15 -14.90 -24.99 -11.73
C ASP A 15 -14.30 -23.65 -11.27
N ALA A 16 -15.12 -22.66 -10.94
CA ALA A 16 -14.67 -21.39 -10.38
C ALA A 16 -14.51 -21.41 -8.84
N ARG A 17 -15.08 -22.41 -8.15
CA ARG A 17 -14.99 -22.55 -6.68
C ARG A 17 -13.55 -22.68 -6.15
N PRO A 18 -12.63 -23.42 -6.79
CA PRO A 18 -11.22 -23.45 -6.38
C PRO A 18 -10.59 -22.06 -6.32
N ASN A 19 -10.86 -21.20 -7.32
CA ASN A 19 -10.35 -19.82 -7.34
C ASN A 19 -10.93 -18.98 -6.22
N PHE A 20 -12.22 -19.14 -5.89
CA PHE A 20 -12.82 -18.49 -4.71
C PHE A 20 -12.08 -18.89 -3.43
N HIS A 21 -11.82 -20.18 -3.22
CA HIS A 21 -11.15 -20.67 -2.03
C HIS A 21 -9.68 -20.21 -1.96
N ALA A 22 -8.97 -20.19 -3.10
CA ALA A 22 -7.61 -19.65 -3.19
C ALA A 22 -7.57 -18.14 -2.88
N GLY A 23 -8.50 -17.35 -3.42
CA GLY A 23 -8.62 -15.92 -3.13
C GLY A 23 -8.97 -15.65 -1.67
N LYS A 24 -9.87 -16.45 -1.07
CA LYS A 24 -10.16 -16.39 0.36
C LYS A 24 -8.90 -16.69 1.19
N ALA A 25 -8.16 -17.75 0.86
CA ALA A 25 -6.93 -18.08 1.55
C ALA A 25 -5.91 -16.93 1.47
N LEU A 26 -5.73 -16.31 0.30
CA LEU A 26 -4.87 -15.14 0.12
C LEU A 26 -5.31 -13.96 0.99
N ALA A 27 -6.62 -13.69 1.08
CA ALA A 27 -7.15 -12.58 1.87
C ALA A 27 -6.90 -12.75 3.39
N HIS A 28 -6.76 -14.00 3.86
CA HIS A 28 -6.41 -14.34 5.25
C HIS A 28 -4.91 -14.29 5.53
N GLN A 29 -4.05 -14.41 4.51
CA GLN A 29 -2.60 -14.49 4.69
C GLN A 29 -1.99 -13.12 4.97
N PRO A 30 -1.18 -12.96 6.03
CA PRO A 30 -0.48 -11.71 6.30
C PRO A 30 0.70 -11.51 5.35
N TRP A 31 0.83 -10.29 4.82
CA TRP A 31 2.09 -9.78 4.28
C TRP A 31 3.12 -9.68 5.41
N VAL A 32 4.37 -9.98 5.11
CA VAL A 32 5.48 -9.99 6.09
C VAL A 32 6.66 -9.15 5.60
N THR A 33 7.48 -8.71 6.55
CA THR A 33 8.71 -7.99 6.23
C THR A 33 9.71 -8.96 5.61
N GLY A 34 10.18 -8.64 4.41
CA GLY A 34 11.26 -9.39 3.78
C GLY A 34 12.65 -9.07 4.37
N PRO A 35 13.65 -9.93 4.14
CA PRO A 35 13.56 -11.17 3.36
C PRO A 35 12.93 -12.33 4.15
N THR A 36 12.14 -13.17 3.48
CA THR A 36 11.73 -14.47 4.03
C THR A 36 12.16 -15.63 3.13
N ILE A 37 11.95 -16.87 3.59
CA ILE A 37 12.34 -18.08 2.83
C ILE A 37 11.54 -18.25 1.53
N THR A 38 10.36 -17.61 1.43
CA THR A 38 9.55 -17.58 0.20
C THR A 38 9.22 -16.15 -0.19
N ASP A 39 9.50 -15.75 -1.43
CA ASP A 39 9.18 -14.40 -1.91
C ASP A 39 7.67 -14.12 -2.06
N ALA A 40 6.81 -15.14 -1.88
CA ALA A 40 5.39 -15.03 -2.17
C ALA A 40 4.73 -13.89 -1.41
N ARG A 41 5.03 -13.71 -0.11
CA ARG A 41 4.38 -12.73 0.79
C ARG A 41 5.34 -11.66 1.31
N ASP A 42 6.49 -11.52 0.68
CA ASP A 42 7.46 -10.47 0.96
C ASP A 42 6.99 -9.12 0.43
N GLY A 43 7.54 -8.05 0.99
CA GLY A 43 7.31 -6.69 0.51
C GLY A 43 6.50 -5.81 1.45
N LEU A 44 6.15 -6.28 2.66
CA LEU A 44 5.60 -5.39 3.68
C LEU A 44 6.64 -4.32 4.02
N GLY A 45 6.28 -3.06 3.76
CA GLY A 45 7.10 -1.92 4.14
C GLY A 45 7.15 -1.71 5.66
N PRO A 46 8.05 -0.85 6.15
CA PRO A 46 8.15 -0.54 7.58
C PRO A 46 6.89 0.13 8.15
N LEU A 47 6.09 0.77 7.29
CA LEU A 47 4.82 1.45 7.59
C LEU A 47 3.71 0.86 6.70
N TYR A 48 2.53 0.64 7.28
CA TYR A 48 1.37 0.04 6.61
C TYR A 48 0.06 0.42 7.34
N ASN A 49 -1.10 0.05 6.79
CA ASN A 49 -2.40 0.19 7.47
C ASN A 49 -2.94 -1.16 7.97
N ALA A 50 -2.79 -2.20 7.16
CA ALA A 50 -3.16 -3.57 7.51
C ALA A 50 -2.20 -4.56 6.83
N ARG A 51 -2.00 -5.72 7.44
CA ARG A 51 -1.17 -6.79 6.87
C ARG A 51 -1.98 -7.90 6.19
N THR A 52 -3.30 -7.93 6.36
CA THR A 52 -4.21 -8.84 5.63
C THR A 52 -5.35 -8.03 5.01
N CYS A 53 -5.96 -8.54 3.94
CA CYS A 53 -7.14 -7.90 3.36
C CYS A 53 -8.30 -7.92 4.38
N LEU A 54 -8.47 -9.03 5.08
CA LEU A 54 -9.57 -9.23 6.02
C LEU A 54 -9.43 -8.43 7.32
N ALA A 55 -8.26 -7.87 7.64
CA ALA A 55 -8.10 -6.96 8.77
C ALA A 55 -9.00 -5.72 8.64
N CYS A 56 -9.22 -5.24 7.41
CA CYS A 56 -10.21 -4.19 7.13
C CYS A 56 -11.50 -4.75 6.53
N HIS A 57 -11.46 -5.93 5.91
CA HIS A 57 -12.61 -6.57 5.27
C HIS A 57 -13.16 -7.76 6.05
N ILE A 58 -13.60 -7.53 7.29
CA ILE A 58 -14.07 -8.57 8.21
C ILE A 58 -15.21 -9.38 7.56
N ASN A 59 -15.07 -10.71 7.52
CA ASN A 59 -16.03 -11.63 6.89
C ASN A 59 -16.36 -11.30 5.42
N GLY A 60 -15.44 -10.62 4.73
CA GLY A 60 -15.59 -10.14 3.36
C GLY A 60 -16.45 -8.87 3.21
N GLY A 61 -16.86 -8.26 4.33
CA GLY A 61 -17.60 -7.00 4.37
C GLY A 61 -16.68 -5.79 4.60
N ARG A 62 -17.26 -4.66 5.03
CA ARG A 62 -16.49 -3.54 5.60
C ARG A 62 -16.29 -3.81 7.08
N GLY A 63 -15.08 -3.63 7.57
CA GLY A 63 -14.79 -3.70 8.99
C GLY A 63 -15.43 -2.53 9.76
N PRO A 64 -15.57 -2.67 11.08
CA PRO A 64 -16.21 -1.67 11.90
C PRO A 64 -15.34 -0.41 12.01
N LEU A 65 -16.00 0.75 12.03
CA LEU A 65 -15.37 1.99 12.48
C LEU A 65 -15.42 2.04 14.01
N PRO A 66 -14.46 2.71 14.68
CA PRO A 66 -14.50 2.88 16.13
C PRO A 66 -15.76 3.64 16.55
N GLU A 67 -16.47 3.12 17.55
CA GLU A 67 -17.69 3.75 18.09
C GLU A 67 -17.37 4.82 19.14
N ARG A 68 -16.22 4.67 19.83
CA ARG A 68 -15.76 5.59 20.88
C ARG A 68 -14.51 6.33 20.43
N ALA A 69 -14.40 7.61 20.80
CA ALA A 69 -13.31 8.47 20.35
C ALA A 69 -11.93 8.01 20.84
N GLU A 70 -11.84 7.24 21.93
CA GLU A 70 -10.56 6.75 22.45
C GLU A 70 -10.00 5.60 21.61
N GLN A 71 -10.86 4.88 20.88
CA GLN A 71 -10.47 3.74 20.08
C GLN A 71 -9.80 4.19 18.77
N PRO A 72 -8.59 3.69 18.46
CA PRO A 72 -7.95 4.02 17.21
C PRO A 72 -8.70 3.41 16.02
N LEU A 73 -8.69 4.12 14.90
CA LEU A 73 -9.18 3.64 13.62
C LEU A 73 -8.22 2.56 13.08
N PHE A 74 -8.74 1.34 12.90
CA PHE A 74 -7.99 0.23 12.33
C PHE A 74 -8.53 -0.24 10.97
N ALA A 75 -9.83 -0.53 10.88
CA ALA A 75 -10.46 -1.06 9.67
C ALA A 75 -10.86 0.02 8.64
N GLY A 76 -10.12 1.14 8.60
CA GLY A 76 -10.38 2.26 7.72
C GLY A 76 -9.11 3.04 7.41
N VAL A 77 -9.20 3.96 6.45
CA VAL A 77 -8.08 4.78 6.00
C VAL A 77 -8.47 6.26 6.03
N LEU A 78 -7.52 7.12 6.37
CA LEU A 78 -7.68 8.56 6.24
C LEU A 78 -6.84 9.03 5.06
N ARG A 79 -7.52 9.66 4.09
CA ARG A 79 -6.86 10.28 2.95
C ARG A 79 -6.54 11.74 3.25
N LEU A 80 -5.36 12.18 2.84
CA LEU A 80 -4.91 13.56 2.95
C LEU A 80 -4.90 14.21 1.57
N SER A 81 -5.44 15.41 1.48
CA SER A 81 -5.41 16.21 0.26
C SER A 81 -5.06 17.65 0.60
N ILE A 82 -4.12 18.22 -0.17
CA ILE A 82 -3.99 19.67 -0.24
C ILE A 82 -5.13 20.24 -1.13
N PRO A 83 -5.39 21.57 -1.09
CA PRO A 83 -6.37 22.19 -1.97
C PRO A 83 -6.09 21.91 -3.45
N GLY A 84 -7.16 21.66 -4.21
CA GLY A 84 -7.10 21.27 -5.62
C GLY A 84 -7.90 20.01 -5.89
N LYS A 85 -7.93 19.58 -7.16
CA LYS A 85 -8.62 18.36 -7.57
C LYS A 85 -7.81 17.61 -8.62
N ASP A 86 -7.33 16.43 -8.25
CA ASP A 86 -6.81 15.46 -9.21
C ASP A 86 -7.97 14.61 -9.73
N ARG A 87 -8.14 14.51 -11.06
CA ARG A 87 -9.26 13.77 -11.66
C ARG A 87 -9.10 12.26 -11.59
N ALA A 88 -7.87 11.76 -11.49
CA ALA A 88 -7.59 10.33 -11.45
C ALA A 88 -7.63 9.78 -10.00
N LEU A 89 -7.03 10.49 -9.06
CA LEU A 89 -6.90 10.07 -7.66
C LEU A 89 -8.06 10.56 -6.78
N GLY A 90 -8.78 11.60 -7.21
CA GLY A 90 -9.82 12.29 -6.44
C GLY A 90 -9.28 13.14 -5.28
N VAL A 91 -7.96 13.12 -5.04
CA VAL A 91 -7.24 13.88 -4.01
C VAL A 91 -5.91 14.34 -4.59
N VAL A 92 -5.40 15.47 -4.11
CA VAL A 92 -4.04 15.93 -4.42
C VAL A 92 -3.13 15.50 -3.27
N PRO A 93 -2.23 14.50 -3.47
CA PRO A 93 -1.42 13.94 -2.40
C PRO A 93 -0.63 15.03 -1.65
N GLU A 94 -0.59 14.94 -0.33
CA GLU A 94 0.22 15.83 0.48
C GLU A 94 1.72 15.47 0.30
N PRO A 95 2.64 16.45 0.16
CA PRO A 95 4.06 16.19 -0.17
C PRO A 95 4.85 15.27 0.79
N THR A 96 4.48 15.26 2.07
CA THR A 96 5.14 14.54 3.16
C THR A 96 4.57 13.14 3.35
N TYR A 97 3.24 13.02 3.41
CA TYR A 97 2.51 11.81 3.76
C TYR A 97 1.97 11.07 2.53
N GLY A 98 1.85 11.74 1.39
CA GLY A 98 1.14 11.24 0.23
C GLY A 98 -0.37 11.42 0.40
N ASP A 99 -1.15 10.50 -0.18
CA ASP A 99 -2.60 10.60 -0.19
C ASP A 99 -3.30 9.80 0.92
N GLN A 100 -2.56 9.01 1.70
CA GLN A 100 -3.10 8.15 2.74
C GLN A 100 -2.11 7.98 3.90
N LEU A 101 -2.57 8.24 5.13
CA LEU A 101 -1.77 8.00 6.33
C LEU A 101 -1.62 6.51 6.65
N GLN A 102 -0.44 6.12 7.14
CA GLN A 102 -0.10 4.76 7.55
C GLN A 102 -0.07 4.62 9.09
N THR A 103 -1.09 4.00 9.66
CA THR A 103 -1.35 3.95 11.13
C THR A 103 -0.66 2.78 11.86
N GLN A 104 -0.03 1.88 11.11
CA GLN A 104 0.71 0.74 11.63
C GLN A 104 2.15 0.77 11.15
N SER A 105 2.98 -0.02 11.82
CA SER A 105 4.37 -0.20 11.49
C SER A 105 4.83 -1.59 11.90
N THR A 106 6.05 -1.92 11.51
CA THR A 106 6.70 -3.20 11.85
C THR A 106 7.10 -3.34 13.31
N ALA A 107 6.88 -2.32 14.15
CA ALA A 107 7.10 -2.39 15.60
C ALA A 107 6.25 -3.47 16.27
N LEU A 108 6.79 -4.11 17.30
CA LEU A 108 6.12 -5.20 18.02
C LEU A 108 4.76 -4.76 18.58
N ALA A 109 4.70 -3.55 19.15
CA ALA A 109 3.48 -2.93 19.67
C ALA A 109 2.31 -2.95 18.66
N HIS A 110 2.58 -2.72 17.37
CA HIS A 110 1.56 -2.73 16.34
C HIS A 110 1.22 -4.12 15.81
N GLN A 111 2.18 -5.04 15.85
CA GLN A 111 1.93 -6.43 15.46
C GLN A 111 1.03 -7.16 16.46
N LEU A 112 1.06 -6.73 17.73
CA LEU A 112 0.28 -7.29 18.83
C LEU A 112 -1.01 -6.52 19.15
N ARG A 113 -1.34 -5.43 18.44
CA ARG A 113 -2.61 -4.70 18.67
C ARG A 113 -3.86 -5.59 18.61
N ALA A 114 -3.84 -6.63 17.79
CA ALA A 114 -4.95 -7.57 17.68
C ALA A 114 -5.09 -8.52 18.89
N SER A 115 -4.05 -8.69 19.72
CA SER A 115 -4.12 -9.50 20.95
C SER A 115 -4.72 -8.72 22.13
N GLY A 116 -5.07 -7.44 21.94
CA GLY A 116 -5.58 -6.57 22.99
C GLY A 116 -4.52 -6.14 24.01
N GLN A 117 -3.25 -6.49 23.77
CA GLN A 117 -2.14 -6.07 24.62
C GLN A 117 -1.71 -4.65 24.24
N ASP A 118 -1.80 -3.73 25.19
CA ASP A 118 -1.26 -2.39 25.03
C ASP A 118 0.22 -2.40 25.42
N ILE A 119 1.08 -2.41 24.41
CA ILE A 119 2.53 -2.46 24.57
C ILE A 119 3.07 -1.13 24.04
N ALA A 120 3.88 -0.47 24.86
CA ALA A 120 4.54 0.77 24.46
C ALA A 120 5.55 0.52 23.33
N LEU A 121 5.68 1.50 22.44
CA LEU A 121 6.70 1.48 21.40
C LEU A 121 8.09 1.49 22.05
N ALA A 122 8.92 0.49 21.75
CA ALA A 122 10.27 0.43 22.29
C ALA A 122 11.20 1.44 21.57
N LYS A 123 12.25 1.88 22.28
CA LYS A 123 13.25 2.81 21.70
C LYS A 123 13.92 2.17 20.49
N GLY A 124 13.89 2.86 19.35
CA GLY A 124 14.49 2.40 18.10
C GLY A 124 13.54 1.65 17.16
N GLU A 125 12.33 1.32 17.62
CA GLU A 125 11.30 0.75 16.73
C GLU A 125 10.73 1.81 15.78
N VAL A 126 10.20 1.32 14.65
CA VAL A 126 9.56 2.19 13.66
C VAL A 126 8.22 2.68 14.21
N ALA A 127 8.07 3.97 14.45
CA ALA A 127 6.79 4.59 14.80
C ALA A 127 5.84 4.64 13.59
N PRO A 128 4.50 4.66 13.77
CA PRO A 128 3.56 4.87 12.68
C PRO A 128 3.61 6.34 12.23
N GLU A 129 2.92 6.70 11.15
CA GLU A 129 2.83 8.10 10.73
C GLU A 129 1.92 8.92 11.66
N ALA A 130 0.86 8.31 12.19
CA ALA A 130 -0.03 8.94 13.15
C ALA A 130 -0.89 7.88 13.85
N THR A 131 -1.53 8.29 14.95
CA THR A 131 -2.71 7.61 15.48
C THR A 131 -3.94 8.36 15.01
N ILE A 132 -4.93 7.63 14.48
CA ILE A 132 -6.19 8.20 14.01
C ILE A 132 -7.30 7.72 14.93
N ARG A 133 -8.16 8.63 15.36
CA ARG A 133 -9.38 8.37 16.13
C ARG A 133 -10.56 9.02 15.41
N VAL A 134 -11.77 8.55 15.69
CA VAL A 134 -13.00 9.12 15.10
C VAL A 134 -13.91 9.58 16.22
N ARG A 135 -14.26 10.86 16.20
CA ARG A 135 -15.33 11.41 17.03
C ARG A 135 -16.60 11.52 16.19
N TRP A 136 -17.66 10.88 16.65
CA TRP A 136 -18.96 10.95 16.00
C TRP A 136 -19.78 12.10 16.57
N HIS A 137 -20.35 12.92 15.69
CA HIS A 137 -21.33 13.94 16.05
C HIS A 137 -22.70 13.48 15.59
N ALA A 138 -23.62 13.30 16.54
CA ALA A 138 -24.99 12.94 16.24
C ALA A 138 -25.78 14.17 15.76
N SER A 139 -26.68 13.96 14.81
CA SER A 139 -27.64 14.96 14.34
C SER A 139 -28.92 14.27 13.95
N GLU A 140 -30.06 14.86 14.26
CA GLU A 140 -31.35 14.34 13.81
C GLU A 140 -31.71 14.94 12.44
N PHE A 141 -32.19 14.11 11.53
CA PHE A 141 -32.75 14.54 10.26
C PHE A 141 -34.21 14.10 10.19
N ARG A 142 -35.10 15.04 9.84
CA ARG A 142 -36.52 14.77 9.68
C ARG A 142 -36.89 14.86 8.20
N TYR A 143 -37.48 13.79 7.69
CA TYR A 143 -38.02 13.71 6.34
C TYR A 143 -39.32 14.53 6.22
N PRO A 144 -39.72 14.91 4.99
CA PRO A 144 -40.98 15.65 4.76
C PRO A 144 -42.24 14.92 5.23
N ASP A 145 -42.21 13.59 5.32
CA ASP A 145 -43.31 12.76 5.84
C ASP A 145 -43.39 12.74 7.38
N GLY A 146 -42.49 13.47 8.06
CA GLY A 146 -42.40 13.54 9.51
C GLY A 146 -41.51 12.46 10.14
N THR A 147 -41.02 11.47 9.37
CA THR A 147 -40.11 10.42 9.86
C THR A 147 -38.79 11.04 10.29
N ALA A 148 -38.33 10.72 11.50
CA ALA A 148 -37.02 11.18 12.00
C ALA A 148 -35.99 10.05 11.99
N VAL A 149 -34.77 10.36 11.57
CA VAL A 149 -33.62 9.46 11.59
C VAL A 149 -32.43 10.10 12.29
N ALA A 150 -31.76 9.33 13.13
CA ALA A 150 -30.49 9.71 13.72
C ALA A 150 -29.37 9.53 12.69
N LEU A 151 -28.68 10.62 12.37
CA LEU A 151 -27.48 10.62 11.54
C LEU A 151 -26.25 10.81 12.43
N ARG A 152 -25.10 10.39 11.92
CA ARG A 152 -23.80 10.67 12.52
C ARG A 152 -22.83 11.17 11.48
N ARG A 153 -22.09 12.25 11.78
CA ARG A 153 -20.93 12.67 10.99
C ARG A 153 -19.63 12.31 11.70
N PRO A 154 -18.61 11.79 10.98
CA PRO A 154 -17.31 11.55 11.56
C PRO A 154 -16.48 12.85 11.59
N GLU A 155 -15.70 13.02 12.64
CA GLU A 155 -14.56 13.93 12.72
C GLU A 155 -13.30 13.11 12.97
N ALA A 156 -12.34 13.21 12.08
CA ALA A 156 -11.05 12.54 12.24
C ALA A 156 -10.17 13.33 13.21
N LEU A 157 -9.74 12.67 14.29
CA LEU A 157 -8.78 13.19 15.25
C LEU A 157 -7.43 12.54 14.96
N VAL A 158 -6.43 13.34 14.61
CA VAL A 158 -5.08 12.85 14.28
C VAL A 158 -4.13 13.29 15.38
N SER A 159 -3.44 12.32 16.00
CA SER A 159 -2.41 12.58 17.02
C SER A 159 -1.08 11.94 16.62
N ASP A 160 0.00 12.39 17.26
CA ASP A 160 1.34 11.81 17.12
C ASP A 160 1.85 11.81 15.66
N LEU A 161 1.49 12.84 14.90
CA LEU A 161 1.83 12.98 13.50
C LEU A 161 3.36 13.07 13.33
N ARG A 162 3.94 12.15 12.56
CA ARG A 162 5.38 12.00 12.34
C ARG A 162 5.67 11.96 10.84
N PRO A 163 6.55 12.85 10.32
CA PRO A 163 6.87 12.88 8.91
C PRO A 163 7.33 11.51 8.41
N ARG A 164 6.84 11.12 7.24
CA ARG A 164 7.29 9.89 6.58
C ARG A 164 8.79 9.97 6.37
N ARG A 165 9.56 9.07 7.01
CA ARG A 165 11.00 8.96 6.76
C ARG A 165 11.19 8.47 5.32
N ARG A 166 11.38 9.40 4.38
CA ARG A 166 11.72 9.08 2.99
C ARG A 166 12.96 8.21 3.00
N ARG A 167 12.79 6.95 2.61
CA ARG A 167 13.92 6.05 2.36
C ARG A 167 14.70 6.67 1.20
N ARG A 168 15.83 7.34 1.47
CA ARG A 168 16.81 7.68 0.44
C ARG A 168 17.38 6.36 -0.11
N ARG A 169 16.67 5.70 -1.03
CA ARG A 169 17.16 4.48 -1.67
C ARG A 169 18.15 4.89 -2.76
N ARG A 170 19.44 4.99 -2.43
CA ARG A 170 20.51 4.65 -3.38
C ARG A 170 20.79 3.16 -3.15
N GLY A 171 20.46 2.32 -4.13
CA GLY A 171 20.72 0.89 -4.08
C GLY A 171 20.13 0.20 -5.28
N LEU A 172 20.99 -0.29 -6.18
CA LEU A 172 20.60 -1.17 -7.29
C LEU A 172 19.93 -2.42 -6.71
N ARG A 173 18.75 -2.77 -7.22
CA ARG A 173 18.16 -4.08 -6.99
C ARG A 173 18.58 -4.98 -8.14
N ALA A 174 19.31 -6.05 -7.85
CA ALA A 174 19.48 -7.13 -8.81
C ALA A 174 18.11 -7.79 -9.06
N PRO A 175 17.75 -8.11 -10.30
CA PRO A 175 16.50 -8.81 -10.59
C PRO A 175 16.52 -10.21 -9.96
N GLN A 176 15.37 -10.65 -9.42
CA GLN A 176 15.18 -12.01 -8.94
C GLN A 176 15.41 -13.00 -10.10
N ARG A 177 16.17 -14.08 -9.86
CA ARG A 177 16.24 -15.22 -10.78
C ARG A 177 14.84 -15.82 -10.87
N ARG A 178 14.22 -15.75 -12.06
CA ARG A 178 13.05 -16.60 -12.37
C ARG A 178 13.50 -18.05 -12.27
N LEU A 179 13.07 -18.75 -11.23
CA LEU A 179 13.06 -20.22 -11.23
C LEU A 179 11.95 -20.63 -12.20
N GLY A 180 12.33 -20.87 -13.46
CA GLY A 180 11.41 -21.26 -14.51
C GLY A 180 10.92 -22.69 -14.33
N LEU A 181 9.63 -22.88 -14.09
CA LEU A 181 8.94 -24.09 -14.53
C LEU A 181 8.85 -24.03 -16.05
N ARG A 182 9.77 -24.73 -16.74
CA ARG A 182 9.86 -24.79 -18.19
C ARG A 182 9.09 -26.03 -18.67
N ALA A 183 7.97 -25.82 -19.35
CA ALA A 183 7.38 -26.85 -20.21
C ALA A 183 8.33 -27.12 -21.40
N PRO A 184 8.42 -28.37 -21.92
CA PRO A 184 9.34 -28.69 -23.01
C PRO A 184 8.80 -28.16 -24.35
N GLY A 185 9.24 -26.97 -24.75
CA GLY A 185 9.11 -26.45 -26.11
C GLY A 185 10.40 -26.63 -26.93
N PRO A 186 10.33 -26.77 -28.26
CA PRO A 186 11.46 -27.13 -29.10
C PRO A 186 12.57 -26.06 -29.07
N ARG A 187 13.82 -26.53 -29.11
CA ARG A 187 15.03 -25.72 -28.94
C ARG A 187 15.22 -24.74 -30.11
N PRO A 188 15.45 -23.43 -29.88
CA PRO A 188 15.93 -22.53 -30.91
C PRO A 188 17.44 -22.73 -31.15
N ARG A 189 17.84 -22.73 -32.43
CA ARG A 189 19.25 -22.79 -32.87
C ARG A 189 20.02 -21.52 -32.46
N PRO A 190 21.33 -21.61 -32.14
CA PRO A 190 22.13 -20.44 -31.78
C PRO A 190 22.42 -19.55 -32.99
N LEU A 191 22.25 -18.23 -32.81
CA LEU A 191 22.73 -17.21 -33.75
C LEU A 191 24.26 -17.08 -33.65
N ARG A 192 24.91 -17.09 -34.80
CA ARG A 192 26.34 -16.89 -35.02
C ARG A 192 26.68 -15.39 -34.86
N LEU A 193 27.60 -15.04 -33.97
CA LEU A 193 28.26 -13.73 -34.00
C LEU A 193 29.33 -13.77 -35.09
N GLU A 194 29.23 -12.92 -36.11
CA GLU A 194 30.33 -12.63 -37.03
C GLU A 194 30.97 -11.28 -36.67
N GLY A 195 32.30 -11.27 -36.69
CA GLY A 195 33.14 -10.13 -36.33
C GLY A 195 33.44 -9.16 -37.49
N GLN A 196 33.77 -7.94 -37.05
CA GLN A 196 34.40 -6.74 -37.64
C GLN A 196 35.09 -6.82 -39.03
N PRO A 197 35.25 -5.68 -39.75
CA PRO A 197 36.50 -4.91 -39.60
C PRO A 197 36.43 -3.38 -39.84
N GLY A 198 37.39 -2.66 -39.23
CA GLY A 198 38.24 -1.67 -39.94
C GLY A 198 37.78 -0.20 -40.07
N GLU A 199 38.49 0.70 -39.39
CA GLU A 199 38.51 2.16 -39.59
C GLU A 199 39.19 2.57 -40.92
N PRO A 200 38.95 3.79 -41.44
CA PRO A 200 40.08 4.72 -41.56
C PRO A 200 39.76 6.18 -41.17
N ALA A 201 40.83 6.90 -40.79
CA ALA A 201 40.83 8.21 -40.14
C ALA A 201 40.74 9.44 -41.06
N HIS A 202 40.09 10.49 -40.52
CA HIS A 202 40.29 11.97 -40.69
C HIS A 202 40.10 12.65 -42.06
N PRO A 203 39.85 14.00 -42.16
CA PRO A 203 40.31 15.08 -41.26
C PRO A 203 39.35 16.24 -40.90
N GLY A 204 39.61 16.83 -39.73
CA GLY A 204 39.70 18.28 -39.45
C GLY A 204 38.55 19.25 -39.79
N ARG A 205 37.92 19.83 -38.75
CA ARG A 205 37.55 21.26 -38.73
C ARG A 205 37.78 21.86 -37.34
N ARG A 206 38.64 22.88 -37.32
CA ARG A 206 38.95 23.75 -36.18
C ARG A 206 37.77 24.71 -35.96
N GLY A 207 37.26 24.78 -34.73
CA GLY A 207 36.39 25.88 -34.27
C GLY A 207 37.26 26.94 -33.57
N PRO A 208 37.04 28.25 -33.82
CA PRO A 208 37.89 29.31 -33.27
C PRO A 208 37.64 29.60 -31.77
N PRO A 209 38.63 30.19 -31.07
CA PRO A 209 38.64 30.35 -29.61
C PRO A 209 37.81 31.52 -29.08
N SER A 210 37.42 31.37 -27.82
CA SER A 210 36.72 32.31 -26.94
C SER A 210 37.43 33.67 -26.78
N ARG A 211 36.64 34.76 -26.84
CA ARG A 211 37.08 36.13 -26.52
C ARG A 211 37.37 36.30 -25.01
N PRO A 212 38.40 37.08 -24.63
CA PRO A 212 38.67 37.46 -23.24
C PRO A 212 37.82 38.65 -22.78
N ARG A 213 37.72 38.80 -21.45
CA ARG A 213 37.05 39.90 -20.74
C ARG A 213 37.87 41.19 -20.82
N ASP A 214 37.21 42.32 -21.04
CA ASP A 214 37.79 43.66 -20.92
C ASP A 214 38.10 44.02 -19.46
N ARG A 215 39.32 44.51 -19.26
CA ARG A 215 39.59 45.85 -18.70
C ARG A 215 40.51 46.58 -19.66
#